data_AF-A0A443HYL1-F1
#
_entry.id   AF-A0A443HYL1-F1
#
_cell.length_a   1.000
_cell.length_b   1.000
_cell.length_c   1.000
_cell.angle_alpha   90.00
_cell.angle_beta   90.00
_cell.angle_gamma   90.00
#
_symmetry.space_group_name_H-M   'P 1'
#
loop_
_entity.id
_entity.type
_entity.pdbx_description
1 polymer ?
#
loop_
_entity_poly.entity_id
_entity_poly.type
_entity_poly.pdbx_seq_one_letter_code
_entity_poly.pdbx_strand_id
1 'polypeptide(L)'
;MKLFTILTTTLLGSVSLVAANGAQWSCDIAQDGSGLPQQPMCCNSTSRPNNKQGSESVVGADCFQVPLTENKICPGRKPLLCCYSIGPQNVCTSFPKWGNPDDM
;
A
#
# COMPACT_ATOMS: atom_id res chain seq x y z
N MET A 1 -56.17 -32.90 2.77
CA MET A 1 -54.89 -32.47 2.15
C MET A 1 -54.97 -30.97 1.91
N LYS A 2 -54.24 -30.13 2.64
CA LYS A 2 -54.14 -28.69 2.37
C LYS A 2 -52.68 -28.28 2.48
N LEU A 3 -52.22 -27.63 1.41
CA LEU A 3 -50.86 -27.22 1.08
C LEU A 3 -50.20 -26.40 2.20
N PHE A 4 -48.96 -26.76 2.52
CA PHE A 4 -47.99 -25.90 3.19
C PHE A 4 -47.45 -24.89 2.19
N THR A 5 -47.82 -23.62 2.32
CA THR A 5 -47.20 -22.52 1.57
C THR A 5 -46.20 -21.82 2.49
N ILE A 6 -44.96 -22.27 2.48
CA ILE A 6 -43.83 -21.58 3.13
C ILE A 6 -43.24 -20.65 2.07
N LEU A 7 -43.51 -19.35 2.18
CA LEU A 7 -42.81 -18.33 1.40
C LEU A 7 -41.38 -18.19 1.92
N THR A 8 -40.42 -18.83 1.26
CA THR A 8 -38.99 -18.55 1.43
C THR A 8 -38.60 -17.36 0.56
N THR A 9 -38.61 -16.17 1.16
CA THR A 9 -38.08 -14.94 0.57
C THR A 9 -36.55 -14.95 0.69
N THR A 10 -35.85 -15.48 -0.30
CA THR A 10 -34.39 -15.34 -0.41
C THR A 10 -34.06 -13.96 -0.98
N LEU A 11 -33.73 -13.01 -0.09
CA LEU A 11 -33.21 -11.69 -0.46
C LEU A 11 -31.74 -11.85 -0.87
N LEU A 12 -31.49 -12.08 -2.17
CA LEU A 12 -30.14 -12.05 -2.74
C LEU A 12 -29.70 -10.59 -2.83
N GLY A 13 -29.04 -10.09 -1.78
CA GLY A 13 -28.32 -8.83 -1.83
C GLY A 13 -27.04 -9.01 -2.64
N SER A 14 -27.05 -8.61 -3.90
CA SER A 14 -25.83 -8.52 -4.72
C SER A 14 -24.95 -7.38 -4.21
N VAL A 15 -23.81 -7.71 -3.62
CA VAL A 15 -22.72 -6.76 -3.35
C VAL A 15 -22.01 -6.45 -4.67
N SER A 16 -22.20 -5.25 -5.21
CA SER A 16 -21.41 -4.78 -6.34
C SER A 16 -20.01 -4.43 -5.84
N LEU A 17 -19.01 -5.27 -6.16
CA LEU A 17 -17.61 -4.85 -6.06
C LEU A 17 -17.37 -3.78 -7.13
N VAL A 18 -17.18 -2.53 -6.71
CA VAL A 18 -16.65 -1.50 -7.60
C VAL A 18 -15.17 -1.81 -7.80
N ALA A 19 -14.82 -2.39 -8.94
CA ALA A 19 -13.43 -2.47 -9.36
C ALA A 19 -12.88 -1.05 -9.55
N ALA A 20 -11.83 -0.71 -8.82
CA ALA A 20 -11.10 0.54 -9.00
C ALA A 20 -10.30 0.43 -10.31
N ASN A 21 -10.93 0.78 -11.44
CA ASN A 21 -10.38 0.65 -12.81
C ASN A 21 -9.30 1.69 -13.14
N GLY A 22 -8.42 2.04 -12.19
CA GLY A 22 -7.37 3.03 -12.39
C GLY A 22 -6.02 2.52 -11.95
N ALA A 23 -4.99 2.87 -12.73
CA ALA A 23 -3.62 2.67 -12.31
C ALA A 23 -3.37 3.43 -11.00
N GLN A 24 -2.69 2.77 -10.07
CA GLN A 24 -2.37 3.29 -8.76
C GLN A 24 -0.96 2.90 -8.34
N TRP A 25 -0.41 3.64 -7.40
CA TRP A 25 0.79 3.23 -6.69
C TRP A 25 0.47 2.06 -5.75
N SER A 26 1.26 1.01 -5.83
CA SER A 26 1.23 -0.10 -4.89
C SER A 26 2.61 -0.30 -4.26
N CYS A 27 2.58 -0.87 -3.07
CA CYS A 27 3.76 -1.25 -2.32
C CYS A 27 3.64 -2.71 -1.89
N ASP A 28 4.72 -3.46 -2.07
CA ASP A 28 4.85 -4.79 -1.50
C ASP A 28 4.94 -4.69 0.04
N ILE A 29 4.70 -5.80 0.73
CA ILE A 29 4.98 -5.92 2.18
C ILE A 29 6.46 -5.62 2.44
N ALA A 30 6.75 -5.07 3.63
CA ALA A 30 8.11 -4.70 4.04
C ALA A 30 9.12 -5.85 3.83
N GLN A 31 10.19 -5.56 3.09
CA GLN A 31 11.22 -6.53 2.67
C GLN A 31 12.30 -6.78 3.74
N ASP A 32 12.13 -6.20 4.93
CA ASP A 32 13.04 -6.34 6.05
C ASP A 32 12.67 -7.45 7.04
N GLY A 33 11.65 -8.24 6.69
CA GLY A 33 11.13 -9.33 7.50
C GLY A 33 10.13 -8.90 8.58
N SER A 34 9.79 -7.61 8.67
CA SER A 34 8.78 -7.13 9.63
C SER A 34 7.35 -7.56 9.28
N GLY A 35 7.08 -7.88 8.01
CA GLY A 35 5.74 -8.24 7.55
C GLY A 35 4.74 -7.08 7.56
N LEU A 36 5.23 -5.84 7.69
CA LEU A 36 4.38 -4.66 7.81
C LEU A 36 3.91 -4.15 6.44
N PRO A 37 2.64 -3.72 6.31
CA PRO A 37 2.17 -3.06 5.11
C PRO A 37 2.85 -1.70 4.94
N GLN A 38 3.14 -1.35 3.69
CA GLN A 38 3.85 -0.12 3.34
C GLN A 38 2.98 0.81 2.50
N GLN A 39 3.35 2.09 2.47
CA GLN A 39 2.71 3.10 1.63
C GLN A 39 3.75 3.87 0.83
N PRO A 40 3.40 4.38 -0.36
CA PRO A 40 4.30 5.20 -1.15
C PRO A 40 4.49 6.57 -0.47
N MET A 41 5.75 6.91 -0.18
CA MET A 41 6.14 8.14 0.48
C MET A 41 7.30 8.81 -0.22
N CYS A 42 7.31 10.14 -0.16
CA CYS A 42 8.45 10.97 -0.51
C CYS A 42 9.13 11.42 0.78
N CYS A 43 10.43 11.13 0.92
CA CYS A 43 11.23 11.55 2.06
C CYS A 43 12.25 12.60 1.62
N ASN A 44 12.55 13.57 2.50
CA ASN A 44 13.55 14.58 2.21
C ASN A 44 14.97 14.00 2.24
N SER A 45 15.25 13.11 3.18
CA SER A 45 16.50 12.37 3.20
C SER A 45 16.26 10.95 3.64
N THR A 46 17.20 10.07 3.26
CA THR A 46 17.25 8.71 3.75
C THR A 46 18.60 8.48 4.40
N SER A 47 18.60 7.72 5.49
CA SER A 47 19.81 7.25 6.14
C SER A 47 19.74 5.74 6.30
N ARG A 48 20.86 5.05 6.14
CA ARG A 48 20.85 3.62 6.45
C ARG A 48 20.72 3.47 7.98
N PRO A 49 19.83 2.60 8.47
CA PRO A 49 19.82 2.27 9.89
C PRO A 49 21.20 1.72 10.25
N ASN A 50 21.75 2.14 11.40
CA ASN A 50 23.09 1.75 11.89
C ASN A 50 23.21 0.25 12.27
N ASN A 51 22.31 -0.59 11.77
CA ASN A 51 22.10 -1.94 12.25
C ASN A 51 22.78 -2.90 11.27
N LYS A 52 23.84 -3.53 11.77
CA LYS A 52 24.61 -4.55 11.05
C LYS A 52 23.72 -5.76 10.73
N GLN A 53 23.23 -5.85 9.50
CA GLN A 53 23.13 -7.07 8.66
C GLN A 53 22.14 -6.83 7.52
N GLY A 54 22.65 -6.79 6.28
CA GLY A 54 21.96 -7.26 5.06
C GLY A 54 20.63 -6.63 4.64
N SER A 55 20.01 -5.77 5.45
CA SER A 55 18.71 -5.18 5.15
C SER A 55 18.91 -3.92 4.31
N GLU A 56 18.37 -3.91 3.10
CA GLU A 56 18.38 -2.75 2.19
C GLU A 56 17.51 -1.58 2.69
N SER A 57 16.87 -1.75 3.86
CA SER A 57 16.04 -0.74 4.50
C SER A 57 16.78 0.56 4.77
N VAL A 58 16.08 1.67 4.58
CA VAL A 58 16.54 3.02 4.91
C VAL A 58 15.52 3.71 5.80
N VAL A 59 15.99 4.56 6.71
CA VAL A 59 15.14 5.43 7.54
C VAL A 59 14.96 6.75 6.80
N GLY A 60 13.71 7.07 6.48
CA GLY A 60 13.32 8.33 5.86
C GLY A 60 13.07 9.44 6.89
N ALA A 61 13.55 10.65 6.60
CA ALA A 61 13.26 11.86 7.35
C ALA A 61 12.32 12.78 6.57
N ASP A 62 11.46 13.49 7.30
CA ASP A 62 10.45 14.43 6.77
C ASP A 62 9.64 13.81 5.62
N CYS A 63 9.15 12.59 5.84
CA CYS A 63 8.39 11.87 4.83
C CYS A 63 6.93 12.32 4.80
N PHE A 64 6.37 12.39 3.60
CA PHE A 64 4.95 12.59 3.38
C PHE A 64 4.41 11.53 2.41
N GLN A 65 3.19 11.09 2.66
CA GLN A 65 2.50 10.12 1.81
C GLN A 65 2.10 10.76 0.48
N VAL A 66 2.23 9.99 -0.60
CA VAL A 66 1.77 10.38 -1.93
C VAL A 66 0.39 9.77 -2.20
N PRO A 67 -0.55 10.52 -2.82
CA PRO A 67 -1.84 9.97 -3.23
C PRO A 67 -1.67 8.75 -4.15
N LEU A 68 -2.37 7.66 -3.86
CA LEU A 68 -2.22 6.40 -4.60
C LEU A 68 -2.66 6.52 -6.07
N THR A 69 -3.66 7.33 -6.35
CA THR A 69 -4.29 7.46 -7.67
C THR A 69 -3.65 8.51 -8.56
N GLU A 70 -2.56 9.14 -8.13
CA GLU A 70 -1.86 10.18 -8.88
C GLU A 70 -0.43 9.75 -9.18
N ASN A 71 -0.05 9.75 -10.46
CA ASN A 71 1.32 9.48 -10.90
C ASN A 71 2.24 10.69 -10.59
N LYS A 72 2.45 10.94 -9.31
CA LYS A 72 3.29 12.00 -8.76
C LYS A 72 4.70 11.50 -8.53
N ILE A 73 5.68 12.34 -8.90
CA ILE A 73 7.09 12.16 -8.56
C ILE A 73 7.45 13.01 -7.34
N CYS A 74 8.44 12.58 -6.56
CA CYS A 74 8.89 13.36 -5.41
C CYS A 74 9.58 14.66 -5.85
N PRO A 75 9.43 15.75 -5.07
CA PRO A 75 10.14 17.01 -5.31
C PRO A 75 11.65 16.80 -5.45
N GLY A 76 12.28 17.51 -6.38
CA GLY A 76 13.73 17.43 -6.60
C GLY A 76 14.20 16.11 -7.22
N ARG A 77 13.32 15.36 -7.90
CA ARG A 77 13.62 14.06 -8.53
C ARG A 77 14.13 13.01 -7.54
N LYS A 78 13.72 13.11 -6.29
CA LYS A 78 13.99 12.08 -5.28
C LYS A 78 13.20 10.81 -5.62
N PRO A 79 13.69 9.62 -5.23
CA PRO A 79 12.93 8.39 -5.42
C PRO A 79 11.67 8.41 -4.54
N LEU A 80 10.57 7.93 -5.12
CA LEU A 80 9.41 7.51 -4.35
C LEU A 80 9.73 6.16 -3.70
N LEU A 81 9.42 6.00 -2.42
CA LEU A 81 9.79 4.82 -1.64
C LEU A 81 8.55 4.19 -0.99
N CYS A 82 8.55 2.88 -0.83
CA CYS A 82 7.58 2.20 0.01
C CYS A 82 8.09 2.20 1.43
N CYS A 83 7.34 2.82 2.33
CA CYS A 83 7.71 2.97 3.73
C CYS A 83 6.54 2.62 4.65
N TYR A 84 6.88 2.18 5.86
CA TYR A 84 5.95 2.03 6.96
C TYR A 84 6.46 2.84 8.16
N SER A 85 5.57 3.24 9.06
CA SER A 85 5.93 4.07 10.21
C SER A 85 6.02 3.25 11.50
N ILE A 86 7.11 3.42 12.25
CA ILE A 86 7.25 2.97 13.64
C ILE A 86 7.48 4.21 14.50
N GLY A 87 6.46 4.59 15.28
CA GLY A 87 6.52 5.83 16.06
C GLY A 87 6.81 7.03 15.16
N PRO A 88 7.82 7.86 15.47
CA PRO A 88 8.18 9.03 14.64
C PRO A 88 9.04 8.68 13.41
N GLN A 89 9.44 7.42 13.24
CA GLN A 89 10.35 7.00 12.17
C GLN A 89 9.59 6.38 11.00
N ASN A 90 10.03 6.66 9.78
CA ASN A 90 9.58 5.97 8.58
C ASN A 90 10.70 5.05 8.10
N VAL A 91 10.40 3.76 8.00
CA VAL A 91 11.33 2.75 7.50
C VAL A 91 10.87 2.36 6.10
N CYS A 92 11.77 2.52 5.13
CA CYS A 92 11.50 2.28 3.73
C CYS A 92 12.32 1.08 3.26
N THR A 93 11.65 0.10 2.65
CA THR A 93 12.30 -1.19 2.36
C THR A 93 12.25 -1.58 0.89
N SER A 94 11.49 -0.86 0.06
CA SER A 94 11.33 -1.16 -1.36
C SER A 94 10.87 0.06 -2.17
N PHE A 95 10.68 -0.12 -3.47
CA PHE A 95 10.17 0.90 -4.39
C PHE A 95 8.73 0.58 -4.83
N PRO A 96 7.86 1.59 -4.99
CA PRO A 96 6.48 1.39 -5.40
C PRO A 96 6.39 1.11 -6.90
N LYS A 97 5.32 0.41 -7.29
CA LYS A 97 4.97 0.09 -8.68
C LYS A 97 3.76 0.92 -9.09
N TRP A 98 3.72 1.41 -10.33
CA TRP A 98 2.56 2.10 -10.90
C TRP A 98 1.88 1.19 -11.93
N GLY A 99 0.59 0.95 -11.77
CA GLY A 99 -0.16 0.04 -12.64
C GLY A 99 -1.55 -0.25 -12.11
N ASN A 100 -2.35 -0.97 -12.89
CA ASN A 100 -3.69 -1.36 -12.43
C ASN A 100 -3.55 -2.40 -11.32
N PRO A 101 -4.41 -2.38 -10.30
CA PRO A 101 -4.37 -3.35 -9.22
C PRO A 101 -4.54 -4.80 -9.69
N ASP A 102 -5.18 -5.04 -10.84
CA ASP A 102 -5.34 -6.38 -11.42
C ASP A 102 -4.06 -6.93 -12.09
N ASP A 103 -3.08 -6.06 -12.37
CA ASP A 103 -1.81 -6.40 -13.02
C ASP A 103 -0.65 -6.61 -12.04
N MET A 104 -0.90 -6.46 -10.72
CA MET A 104 0.10 -6.39 -9.65
C MET A 104 0.07 -7.60 -8.71
#